data_AF-A0A960EKF1-F1
#
_entry.id   AF-A0A960EKF1-F1
#
_cell.length_a   1.000
_cell.length_b   1.000
_cell.length_c   1.000
_cell.angle_alpha   90.00
_cell.angle_beta   90.00
_cell.angle_gamma   90.00
#
_symmetry.space_group_name_H-M   'P 1'
#
loop_
_entity.id
_entity.type
_entity.pdbx_description
1 polymer ?
#
loop_
_entity_poly.entity_id
_entity_poly.type
_entity_poly.pdbx_seq_one_letter_code
_entity_poly.pdbx_strand_id
1 'polypeptide(L)' 'LVEALDLERLPALVYLRQDRAIMGIAQGWDPEEWEQLGALVGKVTSWSHPKLPAAGDPGPFEGSPAKG' A
#
# COMPACT_ATOMS: atom_id res chain seq x y z
N LEU A 1 7.13 8.39 10.76
CA LEU A 1 6.00 7.78 10.04
C LEU A 1 4.72 7.83 10.85
N VAL A 2 4.71 7.36 12.10
CA VAL A 2 3.53 7.46 12.99
C VAL A 2 3.04 8.90 13.14
N GLU A 3 3.91 9.84 13.50
CA GLU A 3 3.58 11.28 13.55
C GLU A 3 3.20 11.86 12.18
N ALA A 4 3.79 11.35 11.09
CA ALA A 4 3.52 11.83 9.74
C ALA A 4 2.15 11.36 9.19
N LEU A 5 1.56 10.34 9.81
CA LEU A 5 0.24 9.79 9.48
C LEU A 5 -0.83 10.23 10.48
N ASP A 6 -0.48 11.10 11.45
CA ASP A 6 -1.38 11.64 12.48
C ASP A 6 -2.17 10.56 13.25
N LEU A 7 -1.47 9.49 13.63
CA LEU A 7 -2.07 8.38 14.37
C LEU A 7 -2.12 8.68 15.88
N GLU A 8 -3.28 8.49 16.49
CA GLU A 8 -3.54 8.68 17.91
C GLU A 8 -3.34 7.40 18.75
N ARG A 9 -3.54 6.21 18.14
CA ARG A 9 -3.51 4.93 18.86
C ARG A 9 -2.95 3.80 18.02
N LEU A 10 -2.12 2.98 18.66
CA LEU A 10 -1.58 1.73 18.11
C LEU A 10 -2.23 0.51 18.83
N PRO A 11 -2.33 -0.67 18.17
CA PRO A 11 -1.94 -0.94 16.79
C PRO A 11 -2.79 -0.16 15.78
N ALA A 12 -2.29 0.04 14.56
CA ALA A 12 -3.05 0.72 13.51
C ALA A 12 -2.79 0.06 12.15
N LEU A 13 -3.83 0.02 11.32
CA LEU A 13 -3.78 -0.41 9.93
C LEU A 13 -4.06 0.82 9.06
N VAL A 14 -3.15 1.13 8.13
CA VAL A 14 -3.25 2.30 7.26
C VAL A 14 -3.12 1.88 5.80
N TYR A 15 -4.09 2.25 4.98
CA TYR A 15 -3.99 2.11 3.52
C TYR A 15 -3.54 3.44 2.90
N LEU A 16 -2.27 3.47 2.49
CA LEU A 16 -1.66 4.60 1.78
C LEU A 16 -1.52 4.27 0.29
N ARG A 17 -2.07 5.11 -0.58
CA ARG A 17 -1.94 4.98 -2.04
C ARG A 17 -0.69 5.72 -2.55
N GLN A 18 -0.19 5.34 -3.74
CA GLN A 18 1.06 5.87 -4.32
C GLN A 18 1.08 7.39 -4.52
N ASP A 19 -0.07 8.03 -4.65
CA ASP A 19 -0.25 9.49 -4.70
C ASP A 19 -0.17 10.16 -3.32
N ARG A 20 0.22 9.41 -2.28
CA ARG A 20 0.28 9.82 -0.86
C ARG A 20 -1.10 10.11 -0.25
N ALA A 21 -2.18 9.71 -0.91
CA ALA A 21 -3.51 9.78 -0.34
C ALA A 21 -3.70 8.67 0.70
N ILE A 22 -4.18 9.06 1.88
CA ILE A 22 -4.65 8.11 2.89
C ILE A 22 -6.07 7.70 2.51
N MET A 23 -6.24 6.42 2.21
CA MET A 23 -7.51 5.86 1.75
C MET A 23 -8.35 5.29 2.89
N GLY A 24 -7.71 4.99 4.02
CA GLY A 24 -8.36 4.52 5.24
C GLY A 24 -7.34 4.29 6.35
N ILE A 25 -7.80 4.47 7.60
CA ILE A 25 -7.05 4.21 8.83
C ILE A 25 -8.00 3.47 9.77
N ALA A 26 -7.54 2.36 10.35
CA ALA A 26 -8.16 1.74 11.51
C ALA A 26 -7.16 1.82 12.67
N GLN A 27 -7.57 2.35 13.82
CA GLN A 27 -6.69 2.58 14.98
C GLN A 27 -7.15 1.80 16.20
N GLY A 28 -6.19 1.35 17.01
CA GLY A 28 -6.46 0.28 17.95
C GLY A 28 -6.79 -1.04 17.23
N TRP A 29 -7.12 -2.04 18.02
CA TRP A 29 -7.67 -3.28 17.48
C TRP A 29 -9.19 -3.19 17.52
N ASP A 30 -9.77 -2.84 16.38
CA ASP A 30 -11.22 -2.91 16.11
C ASP A 30 -11.44 -3.94 14.98
N PRO A 31 -12.02 -5.12 15.27
CA PRO A 31 -12.21 -6.15 14.26
C PRO A 31 -13.01 -5.70 13.04
N GLU A 32 -14.01 -4.83 13.21
CA GLU A 32 -14.88 -4.41 12.12
C GLU A 32 -14.16 -3.43 11.20
N GLU A 33 -13.50 -2.42 11.76
CA GLU A 33 -12.73 -1.45 10.97
C GLU A 33 -11.58 -2.12 10.21
N TRP A 34 -10.91 -3.10 10.86
CA TRP A 34 -9.83 -3.85 10.24
C TRP A 34 -10.32 -4.74 9.10
N GLU A 35 -11.45 -5.41 9.26
CA GLU A 35 -12.07 -6.22 8.19
C GLU A 35 -12.47 -5.34 7.00
N GLN A 36 -13.13 -4.20 7.24
CA GLN A 36 -13.53 -3.28 6.18
C GLN A 36 -12.33 -2.74 5.40
N LEU A 37 -11.28 -2.31 6.10
CA LEU A 37 -10.06 -1.79 5.46
C LEU A 37 -9.30 -2.90 4.72
N GLY A 38 -9.23 -4.10 5.31
CA GLY A 38 -8.62 -5.28 4.67
C GLY A 38 -9.35 -5.68 3.40
N ALA A 39 -10.69 -5.71 3.41
CA ALA A 39 -11.50 -5.99 2.23
C ALA A 39 -11.30 -4.94 1.12
N LEU A 40 -11.20 -3.65 1.49
CA LEU A 40 -10.89 -2.57 0.55
C LEU A 40 -9.52 -2.78 -0.09
N VAL A 41 -8.48 -3.07 0.71
CA VAL A 41 -7.13 -3.35 0.20
C VAL A 41 -7.17 -4.56 -0.72
N GLY A 42 -7.77 -5.68 -0.31
CA GLY A 42 -7.88 -6.87 -1.15
C GLY A 42 -8.53 -6.58 -2.51
N LYS A 43 -9.63 -5.83 -2.51
CA LYS A 43 -10.35 -5.43 -3.73
C LYS A 43 -9.52 -4.52 -4.64
N VAL A 44 -8.87 -3.49 -4.09
CA VAL A 44 -8.17 -2.48 -4.90
C VAL A 44 -6.87 -3.04 -5.45
N THR A 45 -6.14 -3.81 -4.65
CA THR A 45 -4.83 -4.31 -5.08
C THR A 45 -4.95 -5.50 -6.02
N SER A 46 -5.99 -6.35 -5.87
CA SER A 46 -6.33 -7.48 -6.76
C SER A 46 -5.09 -8.16 -7.36
N TRP A 47 -4.17 -8.56 -6.50
CA TRP A 47 -2.82 -8.92 -6.93
C TRP A 47 -2.84 -10.12 -7.87
N SER A 48 -2.16 -9.95 -9.00
CA SER A 48 -1.77 -11.00 -9.92
C SER A 48 -0.26 -10.96 -10.12
N HIS A 49 0.32 -12.03 -10.65
CA HIS A 49 1.73 -12.03 -11.00
C HIS A 49 2.00 -10.95 -12.04
N PRO A 50 3.13 -10.21 -11.92
CA PRO A 50 3.48 -9.23 -12.94
C PRO A 50 3.66 -9.95 -14.28
N LYS A 51 3.14 -9.35 -15.36
CA LYS A 51 3.50 -9.80 -16.70
C LYS A 51 4.99 -9.54 -16.90
N LEU A 52 5.75 -10.62 -17.06
CA LEU A 52 7.16 -10.52 -17.36
C LEU A 52 7.35 -10.06 -18.82
N PRO A 53 8.41 -9.28 -19.10
CA PRO A 53 8.74 -8.89 -20.46
C PRO A 53 9.03 -10.11 -21.35
N ALA A 54 8.66 -10.04 -22.63
CA ALA A 54 8.92 -11.07 -23.63
C ALA A 54 10.21 -10.78 -24.41
N ALA A 55 10.62 -11.71 -25.28
CA ALA A 55 11.77 -11.50 -26.17
C ALA A 55 11.55 -10.26 -27.06
N GLY A 56 12.42 -9.26 -26.94
CA GLY A 56 12.33 -7.98 -27.65
C GLY A 56 11.88 -6.80 -26.79
N ASP A 57 11.35 -7.03 -25.58
CA ASP A 57 11.07 -5.98 -24.60
C ASP A 57 12.36 -5.52 -23.89
N PRO A 58 12.36 -4.34 -23.24
CA PRO A 58 13.50 -3.89 -22.44
C PRO A 58 13.90 -4.91 -21.38
N GLY A 59 15.20 -5.19 -21.31
CA GLY A 59 15.77 -6.01 -20.25
C GLY A 59 15.68 -5.32 -18.88
N PRO A 60 15.96 -6.05 -17.80
CA PRO A 60 16.05 -5.48 -16.46
C PRO A 60 16.99 -4.25 -16.42
N PHE A 61 16.59 -3.22 -15.68
CA PHE A 61 17.35 -1.99 -15.51
C PHE A 61 17.41 -1.63 -14.02
N GLU A 62 18.48 -0.95 -13.57
CA GLU A 62 18.68 -0.61 -12.14
C GLU A 62 17.63 0.35 -11.57
N GLY A 63 16.99 1.15 -12.44
CA GLY A 63 16.08 2.21 -12.03
C GLY A 63 16.82 3.46 -11.56
N SER A 64 16.05 4.48 -11.19
CA SER A 64 16.59 5.74 -10.66
C SER A 64 16.81 5.66 -9.14
N PRO A 65 17.83 6.32 -8.57
CA PRO A 65 17.99 6.41 -7.12
C PRO A 65 16.73 6.96 -6.44
N ALA A 66 16.29 6.31 -5.36
CA ALA A 66 15.09 6.73 -4.62
C ALA A 66 15.25 8.11 -3.94
N LYS A 67 16.49 8.54 -3.71
CA LYS A 67 16.88 9.88 -3.30
C LYS A 67 17.73 10.38 -4.46
N GLY A 68 17.20 11.32 -5.25
CA GLY A 68 17.94 11.91 -6.37
C GLY A 68 19.31 12.42 -5.95
#